data_AF-A0A1V5NJ69-F1
#
_entry.id   AF-A0A1V5NJ69-F1
#
_cell.length_a   1.000
_cell.length_b   1.000
_cell.length_c   1.000
_cell.angle_alpha   90.00
_cell.angle_beta   90.00
_cell.angle_gamma   90.00
#
_symmetry.space_group_name_H-M   'P 1'
#
loop_
_entity.id
_entity.type
_entity.pdbx_description
1 polymer ?
#
loop_
_entity_poly.entity_id
_entity_poly.type
_entity_poly.pdbx_seq_one_letter_code
_entity_poly.pdbx_strand_id
1 'polypeptide(L)'
;MDYPTLQGKLIMPEYGRNIQQMVKHAMSIEDREERTRCVKTIINTMGNLFPYLRDVNDFKHKLWDHVAIMSDFQLDIDYPYEILKAENLYTKPDKVPYKSHRMRYQHYGITLEKMIERVADYEEGEERTELIRLIANQMKKCFLAWNKEVVDNRKIFEDLRELSHGKLDFTDDTFKLVESKDVLHNKKNKQQQQQQRKK
;
A
#
# COMPACT_ATOMS: atom_id res chain seq x y z
N MET A 1 5.43 -24.35 -45.62
CA MET A 1 4.75 -24.39 -44.30
C MET A 1 5.70 -23.73 -43.31
N ASP A 2 5.47 -22.46 -42.98
CA ASP A 2 6.26 -21.78 -41.97
C ASP A 2 5.82 -22.23 -40.58
N TYR A 3 6.70 -22.93 -39.86
CA TYR A 3 6.40 -23.43 -38.54
C TYR A 3 6.46 -22.30 -37.50
N PRO A 4 5.42 -22.15 -36.66
CA PRO A 4 5.42 -21.12 -35.65
C PRO A 4 6.59 -21.22 -34.65
N THR A 5 7.05 -22.42 -34.35
CA THR A 5 8.14 -22.65 -33.37
C THR A 5 9.52 -22.16 -33.82
N LEU A 6 9.72 -21.88 -35.12
CA LEU A 6 10.98 -21.37 -35.67
C LEU A 6 11.07 -19.84 -35.67
N GLN A 7 9.94 -19.14 -35.51
CA GLN A 7 9.91 -17.69 -35.45
C GLN A 7 10.17 -17.26 -34.01
N GLY A 8 11.14 -16.36 -33.82
CA GLY A 8 11.72 -15.96 -32.53
C GLY A 8 10.75 -15.42 -31.47
N LYS A 9 11.33 -14.95 -30.35
CA LYS A 9 10.59 -14.53 -29.16
C LYS A 9 9.56 -13.44 -29.47
N LEU A 10 8.33 -13.62 -29.01
CA LEU A 10 7.27 -12.61 -29.04
C LEU A 10 7.55 -11.58 -27.93
N ILE A 11 7.64 -10.30 -28.30
CA ILE A 11 7.85 -9.19 -27.34
C ILE A 11 6.58 -8.99 -26.48
N MET A 12 5.41 -9.11 -27.10
CA MET A 12 4.09 -9.10 -26.44
C MET A 12 3.22 -10.21 -27.04
N PRO A 13 2.96 -11.31 -26.32
CA PRO A 13 2.12 -12.41 -26.78
C PRO A 13 0.65 -12.01 -27.02
N GLU A 14 0.18 -10.97 -26.34
CA GLU A 14 -1.22 -10.53 -26.32
C GLU A 14 -1.70 -10.11 -27.72
N TYR A 15 -0.85 -9.42 -28.48
CA TYR A 15 -1.15 -8.90 -29.83
C TYR A 15 -0.93 -9.95 -30.94
N GLY A 16 -0.33 -11.09 -30.61
CA GLY A 16 0.00 -12.14 -31.57
C GLY A 16 1.07 -11.73 -32.60
N ARG A 17 1.29 -12.60 -33.59
CA ARG A 17 2.39 -12.47 -34.57
C ARG A 17 2.09 -11.54 -35.73
N ASN A 18 0.84 -11.48 -36.15
CA ASN A 18 0.44 -10.67 -37.30
C ASN A 18 0.77 -9.20 -37.06
N ILE A 19 0.50 -8.70 -35.86
CA ILE A 19 0.82 -7.34 -35.46
C ILE A 19 2.33 -7.10 -35.45
N GLN A 20 3.13 -8.04 -34.92
CA GLN A 20 4.59 -7.92 -34.97
C GLN A 20 5.14 -7.90 -36.39
N GLN A 21 4.55 -8.67 -37.30
CA GLN A 21 4.93 -8.66 -38.71
C GLN A 21 4.57 -7.33 -39.40
N MET A 22 3.42 -6.74 -39.06
CA MET A 22 3.05 -5.39 -39.53
C MET A 22 4.00 -4.31 -39.01
N VAL A 23 4.42 -4.40 -37.73
CA VAL A 23 5.41 -3.45 -37.16
C VAL A 23 6.78 -3.62 -37.82
N LYS A 24 7.24 -4.85 -38.05
CA LYS A 24 8.47 -5.12 -38.81
C LYS A 24 8.41 -4.56 -40.23
N HIS A 25 7.25 -4.66 -40.87
CA HIS A 25 7.05 -4.07 -42.19
C HIS A 25 7.08 -2.54 -42.14
N ALA A 26 6.46 -1.92 -41.13
CA ALA A 26 6.54 -0.46 -40.94
C ALA A 26 7.99 0.03 -40.75
N MET A 27 8.86 -0.77 -40.13
CA MET A 27 10.29 -0.48 -40.01
C MET A 27 11.06 -0.55 -41.34
N SER A 28 10.59 -1.35 -42.30
CA SER A 28 11.23 -1.49 -43.62
C SER A 28 10.90 -0.36 -44.61
N ILE A 29 9.94 0.51 -44.29
CA ILE A 29 9.52 1.62 -45.15
C ILE A 29 10.45 2.81 -44.95
N GLU A 30 11.06 3.32 -46.03
CA GLU A 30 11.99 4.45 -46.00
C GLU A 30 11.26 5.81 -45.88
N ASP A 31 10.08 5.96 -46.50
CA ASP A 31 9.33 7.21 -46.47
C ASP A 31 8.62 7.46 -45.12
N ARG A 32 8.78 8.68 -44.60
CA ARG A 32 8.27 9.09 -43.29
C ARG A 32 6.74 9.24 -43.29
N GLU A 33 6.15 9.71 -44.39
CA GLU A 33 4.69 9.86 -44.48
C GLU A 33 3.99 8.50 -44.57
N GLU A 34 4.47 7.63 -45.45
CA GLU A 34 3.95 6.26 -45.59
C GLU A 34 4.12 5.47 -44.30
N ARG A 35 5.28 5.56 -43.64
CA ARG A 35 5.52 4.93 -42.34
C ARG A 35 4.50 5.38 -41.29
N THR A 36 4.21 6.68 -41.24
CA THR A 36 3.22 7.24 -40.30
C THR A 36 1.81 6.74 -40.59
N ARG A 37 1.41 6.61 -41.87
CA ARG A 37 0.11 6.06 -42.27
C ARG A 37 -0.01 4.56 -41.94
N CYS A 38 1.06 3.79 -42.17
CA CYS A 38 1.12 2.37 -41.80
C CYS A 38 0.95 2.19 -40.29
N VAL A 39 1.66 2.97 -39.47
CA VAL A 39 1.55 2.88 -38.01
C VAL A 39 0.16 3.28 -37.51
N LYS A 40 -0.45 4.34 -38.05
CA LYS A 40 -1.85 4.69 -37.73
C LYS A 40 -2.81 3.56 -38.07
N THR A 41 -2.60 2.86 -39.19
CA THR A 41 -3.39 1.68 -39.57
C THR A 41 -3.20 0.54 -38.58
N ILE A 42 -1.96 0.27 -38.15
CA ILE A 42 -1.64 -0.74 -37.12
C ILE A 42 -2.34 -0.44 -35.79
N ILE A 43 -2.36 0.83 -35.37
CA ILE A 43 -3.02 1.24 -34.12
C ILE A 43 -4.53 1.06 -34.22
N ASN A 44 -5.13 1.35 -35.38
CA ASN A 44 -6.54 1.09 -35.61
C ASN A 44 -6.87 -0.41 -35.60
N THR A 45 -6.01 -1.27 -36.16
CA THR A 45 -6.22 -2.73 -36.12
C THR A 45 -6.05 -3.28 -34.70
N MET A 46 -5.06 -2.80 -33.93
CA MET A 46 -4.92 -3.11 -32.50
C MET A 46 -6.17 -2.70 -31.71
N GLY A 47 -6.72 -1.50 -31.99
CA GLY A 47 -7.94 -0.99 -31.35
C GLY A 47 -9.18 -1.83 -31.62
N ASN A 48 -9.32 -2.38 -32.82
CA ASN A 48 -10.44 -3.26 -33.18
C ASN A 48 -10.35 -4.64 -32.56
N LEU A 49 -9.13 -5.18 -32.40
CA LEU A 49 -8.91 -6.51 -31.80
C LEU A 49 -9.18 -6.50 -30.29
N PHE A 50 -8.99 -5.36 -29.63
CA PHE A 50 -9.16 -5.24 -28.18
C PHE A 50 -10.16 -4.15 -27.77
N PRO A 51 -11.46 -4.38 -28.02
CA PRO A 51 -12.50 -3.42 -27.67
C PRO A 51 -12.64 -3.20 -26.15
N TYR A 52 -12.21 -4.17 -25.33
CA TYR A 52 -12.26 -4.07 -23.87
C TYR A 52 -11.36 -2.96 -23.29
N LEU A 53 -10.32 -2.55 -24.03
CA LEU A 53 -9.44 -1.48 -23.59
C LEU A 53 -10.03 -0.08 -23.88
N ARG A 54 -11.17 0.02 -24.60
CA ARG A 54 -11.80 1.31 -24.94
C ARG A 54 -12.32 2.08 -23.71
N ASP A 55 -12.70 1.38 -22.66
CA ASP A 55 -13.19 1.97 -21.41
C ASP A 55 -12.06 2.39 -20.45
N VAL A 56 -10.81 2.07 -20.79
CA VAL A 56 -9.64 2.47 -20.01
C VAL A 56 -9.21 3.86 -20.47
N ASN A 57 -9.28 4.84 -19.55
CA ASN A 57 -8.67 6.15 -19.76
C ASN A 57 -7.21 5.95 -20.24
N ASP A 58 -6.84 6.64 -21.31
CA ASP A 58 -5.54 6.56 -21.99
C ASP A 58 -5.25 5.30 -22.83
N PHE A 59 -6.28 4.63 -23.37
CA PHE A 59 -6.07 3.50 -24.29
C PHE A 59 -5.17 3.83 -25.49
N LYS A 60 -5.38 5.00 -26.11
CA LYS A 60 -4.59 5.42 -27.29
C LYS A 60 -3.11 5.52 -26.94
N HIS A 61 -2.78 6.05 -25.76
CA HIS A 61 -1.41 6.18 -25.28
C HIS A 61 -0.75 4.81 -25.13
N LYS A 62 -1.45 3.86 -24.50
CA LYS A 62 -0.96 2.48 -24.34
C LYS A 62 -0.70 1.79 -25.68
N LEU A 63 -1.55 2.00 -26.70
CA LEU A 63 -1.31 1.44 -28.03
C LEU A 63 -0.06 2.02 -28.69
N TRP A 64 0.15 3.33 -28.58
CA TRP A 64 1.37 3.97 -29.06
C TRP A 64 2.61 3.45 -28.32
N ASP A 65 2.52 3.25 -27.00
CA ASP A 65 3.59 2.64 -26.21
C ASP A 65 3.87 1.20 -26.64
N HIS A 66 2.84 0.39 -26.90
CA HIS A 66 3.02 -0.97 -27.38
C HIS A 66 3.72 -1.02 -28.75
N VAL A 67 3.36 -0.14 -29.68
CA VAL A 67 4.06 -0.05 -30.98
C VAL A 67 5.52 0.38 -30.79
N ALA A 68 5.78 1.34 -29.90
CA ALA A 68 7.14 1.79 -29.58
C ALA A 68 7.99 0.66 -28.98
N ILE A 69 7.42 -0.12 -28.05
CA ILE A 69 8.08 -1.29 -27.44
C ILE A 69 8.32 -2.39 -28.48
N MET A 70 7.37 -2.67 -29.38
CA MET A 70 7.56 -3.70 -30.43
C MET A 70 8.60 -3.32 -31.48
N SER A 71 8.89 -2.04 -31.64
CA SER A 71 9.87 -1.52 -32.60
C SER A 71 11.22 -1.18 -31.96
N ASP A 72 11.42 -1.54 -30.68
CA ASP A 72 12.62 -1.19 -29.91
C ASP A 72 12.98 0.31 -30.02
N PHE A 73 11.96 1.19 -30.08
CA PHE A 73 12.10 2.65 -30.24
C PHE A 73 12.82 3.11 -31.52
N GLN A 74 12.92 2.27 -32.55
CA GLN A 74 13.61 2.60 -33.81
C GLN A 74 12.74 3.36 -34.82
N LEU A 75 11.45 3.56 -34.53
CA LEU A 75 10.53 4.27 -35.41
C LEU A 75 10.68 5.79 -35.26
N ASP A 76 11.21 6.43 -36.31
CA ASP A 76 11.23 7.89 -36.43
C ASP A 76 9.85 8.40 -36.92
N ILE A 77 8.94 8.65 -35.98
CA ILE A 77 7.57 9.12 -36.21
C ILE A 77 7.28 10.28 -35.26
N ASP A 78 6.41 11.20 -35.67
CA ASP A 78 5.87 12.23 -34.80
C ASP A 78 4.84 11.59 -33.85
N TYR A 79 5.30 11.23 -32.64
CA TYR A 79 4.43 10.68 -31.62
C TYR A 79 3.61 11.82 -31.01
N PRO A 80 2.25 11.76 -31.04
CA PRO A 80 1.41 12.79 -30.45
C PRO A 80 1.49 12.85 -28.91
N TYR A 81 2.20 11.91 -28.28
CA TYR A 81 2.28 11.73 -26.84
C TYR A 81 3.70 11.36 -26.41
N GLU A 82 4.10 11.77 -25.20
CA GLU A 82 5.42 11.44 -24.64
C GLU A 82 5.57 9.93 -24.49
N ILE A 83 6.50 9.36 -25.24
CA ILE A 83 6.78 7.92 -25.26
C ILE A 83 7.47 7.54 -23.94
N LEU A 84 7.10 6.39 -23.37
CA LEU A 84 7.87 5.76 -22.30
C LEU A 84 9.31 5.49 -22.77
N LYS A 85 10.30 6.23 -22.26
CA LYS A 85 11.72 5.96 -22.50
C LYS A 85 12.05 4.52 -22.08
N ALA A 86 12.87 3.80 -22.87
CA ALA A 86 13.32 2.44 -22.58
C ALA A 86 13.86 2.23 -21.15
N GLU A 87 14.44 3.28 -20.57
CA GLU A 87 14.97 3.32 -19.20
C GLU A 87 13.89 3.16 -18.12
N ASN A 88 12.68 3.67 -18.35
CA ASN A 88 11.57 3.58 -17.40
C ASN A 88 10.89 2.21 -17.42
N LEU A 89 11.05 1.42 -18.49
CA LEU A 89 10.35 0.14 -18.65
C LEU A 89 10.90 -0.95 -17.70
N TYR A 90 12.18 -0.86 -17.33
CA TYR A 90 12.87 -1.85 -16.49
C TYR A 90 13.17 -1.34 -15.07
N THR A 91 12.67 -0.16 -14.71
CA THR A 91 12.88 0.34 -13.35
C THR A 91 12.14 -0.56 -12.37
N LYS A 92 12.92 -1.30 -11.56
CA LYS A 92 12.34 -2.14 -10.51
C LYS A 92 11.53 -1.24 -9.57
N PRO A 93 10.29 -1.63 -9.22
CA PRO A 93 9.53 -0.87 -8.24
C PRO A 93 10.31 -0.77 -6.93
N ASP A 94 10.20 0.36 -6.25
CA ASP A 94 10.87 0.57 -4.97
C ASP A 94 10.47 -0.51 -3.96
N LYS A 95 11.46 -1.06 -3.26
CA LYS A 95 11.23 -2.06 -2.22
C LYS A 95 10.59 -1.36 -1.02
N VAL A 96 9.31 -1.65 -0.78
CA VAL A 96 8.64 -1.22 0.46
C VAL A 96 9.29 -1.95 1.64
N PRO A 97 9.90 -1.24 2.61
CA PRO A 97 10.50 -1.88 3.76
C PRO A 97 9.42 -2.53 4.63
N TYR A 98 9.63 -3.79 5.01
CA TYR A 98 8.74 -4.47 5.96
C TYR A 98 8.93 -3.89 7.35
N LYS A 99 7.83 -3.61 8.06
CA LYS A 99 7.89 -3.05 9.42
C LYS A 99 8.28 -4.13 10.42
N SER A 100 9.58 -4.31 10.66
CA SER A 100 10.10 -5.15 11.75
C SER A 100 10.23 -4.32 13.03
N HIS A 101 9.13 -4.12 13.76
CA HIS A 101 9.19 -3.56 15.12
C HIS A 101 9.05 -4.71 16.12
N ARG A 102 10.05 -4.88 16.99
CA ARG A 102 10.02 -5.90 18.06
C ARG A 102 9.33 -5.30 19.28
N MET A 103 8.09 -5.72 19.55
CA MET A 103 7.34 -5.30 20.74
C MET A 103 7.94 -5.91 22.00
N ARG A 104 8.17 -5.10 23.04
CA ARG A 104 8.56 -5.59 24.37
C ARG A 104 7.40 -6.30 25.08
N TYR A 105 6.20 -5.70 25.03
CA TYR A 105 4.98 -6.24 25.63
C TYR A 105 3.89 -6.50 24.57
N GLN A 106 3.58 -7.77 24.31
CA GLN A 106 2.61 -8.17 23.29
C GLN A 106 1.17 -7.72 23.60
N HIS A 107 0.82 -7.60 24.89
CA HIS A 107 -0.53 -7.24 25.32
C HIS A 107 -0.83 -5.74 25.21
N TYR A 108 0.19 -4.88 25.09
CA TYR A 108 0.04 -3.45 24.83
C TYR A 108 0.10 -3.12 23.33
N GLY A 109 0.92 -3.84 22.57
CA GLY A 109 1.07 -3.64 21.13
C GLY A 109 1.91 -2.41 20.76
N ILE A 110 2.34 -2.32 19.49
CA ILE A 110 3.24 -1.27 18.96
C ILE A 110 2.65 0.13 19.13
N THR A 111 1.33 0.27 19.00
CA THR A 111 0.68 1.58 19.03
C THR A 111 0.82 2.26 20.39
N LEU A 112 0.69 1.51 21.49
CA LEU A 112 0.85 2.07 22.83
C LEU A 112 2.30 2.46 23.11
N GLU A 113 3.27 1.66 22.68
CA GLU A 113 4.70 1.98 22.79
C GLU A 113 5.03 3.30 22.08
N LYS A 114 4.54 3.49 20.85
CA LYS A 114 4.71 4.75 20.10
C LYS A 114 4.01 5.94 20.72
N MET A 115 2.83 5.73 21.33
CA MET A 115 2.13 6.79 22.06
C MET A 115 2.92 7.25 23.29
N ILE A 116 3.51 6.31 24.03
CA ILE A 116 4.34 6.60 25.21
C ILE A 116 5.61 7.36 24.79
N GLU A 117 6.30 6.90 23.74
CA GLU A 117 7.47 7.59 23.19
C GLU A 117 7.15 9.03 22.78
N ARG A 118 6.03 9.23 22.04
CA ARG A 118 5.62 10.55 21.60
C ARG A 118 5.26 11.51 22.73
N VAL A 119 4.62 10.99 23.79
CA VAL A 119 4.26 11.78 24.99
C VAL A 119 5.48 12.04 25.88
N ALA A 120 6.49 11.18 25.84
CA ALA A 120 7.76 11.42 26.51
C ALA A 120 8.56 12.56 25.87
N ASP A 121 8.34 12.84 24.57
CA ASP A 121 8.99 13.93 23.82
C ASP A 121 8.17 15.24 23.81
N TYR A 122 6.98 15.27 24.42
CA TYR A 122 6.12 16.47 24.49
C TYR A 122 6.52 17.37 25.67
N GLU A 123 6.23 18.68 25.56
CA GLU A 123 6.56 19.67 26.59
C GLU A 123 5.80 19.42 27.91
N GLU A 124 6.43 19.77 29.03
CA GLU A 124 5.85 19.64 30.37
C GLU A 124 4.71 20.63 30.59
N GLY A 125 3.47 20.12 30.59
CA GLY A 125 2.26 20.90 30.83
C GLY A 125 1.06 20.05 31.25
N GLU A 126 -0.08 20.71 31.48
CA GLU A 126 -1.36 20.06 31.82
C GLU A 126 -1.80 19.06 30.73
N GLU A 127 -1.56 19.40 29.46
CA GLU A 127 -1.88 18.54 28.32
C GLU A 127 -1.10 17.21 28.36
N ARG A 128 0.21 17.25 28.64
CA ARG A 128 1.04 16.05 28.77
C ARG A 128 0.51 15.14 29.87
N THR A 129 0.12 15.74 30.99
CA THR A 129 -0.41 15.03 32.16
C THR A 129 -1.73 14.31 31.85
N GLU A 130 -2.65 14.97 31.16
CA GLU A 130 -3.92 14.33 30.76
C GLU A 130 -3.71 13.25 29.68
N LEU A 131 -2.78 13.46 28.74
CA LEU A 131 -2.42 12.43 27.75
C LEU A 131 -1.86 11.16 28.42
N ILE A 132 -1.02 11.32 29.44
CA ILE A 132 -0.48 10.20 30.22
C ILE A 132 -1.61 9.45 30.93
N ARG A 133 -2.56 10.18 31.53
CA ARG A 133 -3.75 9.58 32.16
C ARG A 133 -4.58 8.77 31.17
N LEU A 134 -4.81 9.29 29.96
CA LEU A 134 -5.52 8.58 28.90
C LEU A 134 -4.76 7.32 28.45
N ILE A 135 -3.44 7.40 28.30
CA ILE A 135 -2.58 6.26 27.95
C ILE A 135 -2.62 5.19 29.05
N ALA A 136 -2.48 5.56 30.33
CA ALA A 136 -2.54 4.63 31.44
C ALA A 136 -3.91 3.91 31.51
N ASN A 137 -5.01 4.64 31.28
CA ASN A 137 -6.34 4.05 31.16
C ASN A 137 -6.45 3.10 29.97
N GLN A 138 -5.82 3.43 28.84
CA GLN A 138 -5.80 2.56 27.66
C GLN A 138 -4.94 1.32 27.91
N MET A 139 -3.80 1.43 28.60
CA MET A 139 -2.98 0.29 29.03
C MET A 139 -3.80 -0.66 29.92
N LYS A 140 -4.53 -0.12 30.91
CA LYS A 140 -5.43 -0.93 31.76
C LYS A 140 -6.47 -1.71 30.94
N LYS A 141 -7.09 -1.05 29.96
CA LYS A 141 -8.07 -1.69 29.06
C LYS A 141 -7.43 -2.78 28.19
N CYS A 142 -6.26 -2.51 27.60
CA CYS A 142 -5.54 -3.49 26.79
C CYS A 142 -5.14 -4.71 27.63
N PHE A 143 -4.66 -4.49 28.86
CA PHE A 143 -4.31 -5.60 29.76
C PHE A 143 -5.54 -6.45 30.11
N LEU A 144 -6.68 -5.84 30.49
CA LEU A 144 -7.93 -6.57 30.75
C LEU A 144 -8.55 -7.22 29.50
N ALA A 145 -8.19 -6.76 28.30
CA ALA A 145 -8.62 -7.39 27.07
C ALA A 145 -7.89 -8.71 26.83
N TRP A 146 -6.60 -8.78 27.17
CA TRP A 146 -5.74 -9.94 27.00
C TRP A 146 -5.71 -10.87 28.22
N ASN A 147 -5.84 -10.34 29.44
CA ASN A 147 -5.85 -11.09 30.69
C ASN A 147 -7.20 -10.97 31.40
N LYS A 148 -7.66 -12.07 32.01
CA LYS A 148 -8.97 -12.15 32.70
C LYS A 148 -8.89 -11.77 34.18
N GLU A 149 -7.69 -11.62 34.72
CA GLU A 149 -7.46 -11.27 36.11
C GLU A 149 -7.49 -9.76 36.33
N VAL A 150 -7.88 -9.35 37.54
CA VAL A 150 -7.86 -7.95 37.95
C VAL A 150 -6.42 -7.51 38.11
N VAL A 151 -6.06 -6.41 37.46
CA VAL A 151 -4.71 -5.85 37.49
C VAL A 151 -4.62 -4.78 38.56
N ASP A 152 -3.56 -4.82 39.35
CA ASP A 152 -3.20 -3.72 40.24
C ASP A 152 -2.70 -2.51 39.45
N ASN A 153 -3.17 -1.32 39.81
CA ASN A 153 -2.75 -0.07 39.17
C ASN A 153 -1.23 0.13 39.23
N ARG A 154 -0.58 -0.32 40.32
CA ARG A 154 0.87 -0.24 40.52
C ARG A 154 1.66 -0.88 39.38
N LYS A 155 1.21 -2.03 38.88
CA LYS A 155 1.88 -2.74 37.79
C LYS A 155 1.82 -1.95 36.48
N ILE A 156 0.69 -1.29 36.22
CA ILE A 156 0.52 -0.47 35.00
C ILE A 156 1.45 0.75 35.04
N PHE A 157 1.62 1.36 36.22
CA PHE A 157 2.56 2.48 36.38
C PHE A 157 4.03 2.02 36.25
N GLU A 158 4.37 0.84 36.76
CA GLU A 158 5.69 0.24 36.59
C GLU A 158 5.99 -0.06 35.11
N ASP A 159 5.04 -0.68 34.39
CA ASP A 159 5.15 -0.96 32.97
C ASP A 159 5.27 0.35 32.15
N LEU A 160 4.56 1.40 32.54
CA LEU A 160 4.64 2.72 31.91
C LEU A 160 6.01 3.39 32.14
N ARG A 161 6.58 3.26 33.34
CA ARG A 161 7.93 3.75 33.66
C ARG A 161 8.99 3.00 32.86
N GLU A 162 8.85 1.69 32.71
CA GLU A 162 9.77 0.85 31.94
C GLU A 162 9.70 1.17 30.44
N LEU A 163 8.50 1.34 29.89
CA LEU A 163 8.27 1.69 28.48
C LEU A 163 8.67 3.13 28.14
N SER A 164 8.63 4.05 29.12
CA SER A 164 9.07 5.44 28.95
C SER A 164 10.57 5.64 29.24
N HIS A 165 11.33 4.56 29.47
CA HIS A 165 12.75 4.62 29.85
C HIS A 165 13.01 5.53 31.07
N GLY A 166 12.07 5.57 32.03
CA GLY A 166 12.19 6.36 33.25
C GLY A 166 11.92 7.86 33.10
N LYS A 167 11.44 8.32 31.92
CA LYS A 167 11.06 9.73 31.69
C LYS A 167 9.72 10.13 32.33
N LEU A 168 8.89 9.15 32.68
CA LEU A 168 7.58 9.35 33.28
C LEU A 168 7.55 8.64 34.63
N ASP A 169 7.64 9.39 35.74
CA ASP A 169 7.53 8.84 37.10
C ASP A 169 6.22 9.33 37.71
N PHE A 170 5.22 8.45 37.75
CA PHE A 170 3.90 8.75 38.31
C PHE A 170 3.53 7.69 39.33
N THR A 171 3.07 8.14 40.50
CA THR A 171 2.63 7.30 41.60
C THR A 171 1.10 7.21 41.67
N ASP A 172 0.59 6.15 42.30
CA ASP A 172 -0.83 5.81 42.46
C ASP A 172 -1.68 6.92 43.11
N ASP A 173 -1.02 7.86 43.81
CA ASP A 173 -1.65 8.98 44.52
C ASP A 173 -2.04 10.15 43.58
N THR A 174 -1.48 10.19 42.37
CA THR A 174 -1.67 11.29 41.42
C THR A 174 -2.90 11.11 40.52
N PHE A 175 -3.30 9.87 40.19
CA PHE A 175 -4.40 9.62 39.26
C PHE A 175 -5.24 8.38 39.61
N LYS A 176 -6.54 8.58 39.83
CA LYS A 176 -7.51 7.47 39.86
C LYS A 176 -7.73 6.92 38.45
N LEU A 177 -7.15 5.75 38.18
CA LEU A 177 -7.41 4.98 36.96
C LEU A 177 -8.83 4.38 36.99
N VAL A 178 -9.43 4.17 35.81
CA VAL A 178 -10.77 3.58 35.68
C VAL A 178 -10.83 2.22 36.40
N GLU A 179 -11.88 1.97 37.18
CA GLU A 179 -12.03 0.71 37.91
C GLU A 179 -12.17 -0.47 36.94
N SER A 180 -11.53 -1.59 37.28
CA SER A 180 -11.52 -2.80 36.45
C SER A 180 -12.94 -3.36 36.21
N LYS A 181 -13.87 -3.09 37.14
CA LYS A 181 -15.28 -3.47 37.04
C LYS A 181 -16.01 -2.74 35.92
N ASP A 182 -15.79 -1.43 35.75
CA ASP A 182 -16.45 -0.62 34.72
C ASP A 182 -16.01 -1.01 33.31
N VAL A 183 -14.74 -1.37 33.15
CA VAL A 183 -14.20 -1.84 31.86
C VAL A 183 -14.81 -3.18 31.45
N LEU A 184 -14.94 -4.11 32.40
CA LEU A 184 -15.54 -5.44 32.16
C LEU A 184 -17.06 -5.37 31.94
N HIS A 185 -17.77 -4.48 32.65
CA HIS A 185 -19.22 -4.32 32.52
C HIS A 185 -19.62 -3.80 31.13
N ASN A 186 -18.88 -2.82 30.60
CA ASN A 186 -19.09 -2.28 29.26
C ASN A 186 -18.89 -3.31 28.13
N LYS A 187 -18.06 -4.33 28.34
CA LYS A 187 -17.84 -5.42 27.36
C LYS A 187 -19.04 -6.37 27.29
N LYS A 188 -19.68 -6.68 28.42
CA LYS A 188 -20.88 -7.54 28.49
C LYS A 188 -22.09 -6.91 27.79
N ASN A 189 -22.32 -5.61 28.00
CA ASN A 189 -23.44 -4.90 27.37
C ASN A 189 -23.33 -4.82 25.84
N LYS A 190 -22.11 -4.63 25.29
CA LYS A 190 -21.89 -4.64 23.83
C LYS A 190 -22.11 -6.01 23.18
N GLN A 191 -21.79 -7.10 23.88
CA GLN A 191 -22.04 -8.45 23.37
C GLN A 191 -23.53 -8.80 23.33
N GLN A 192 -24.31 -8.36 24.32
CA GLN A 192 -25.77 -8.55 24.33
C GLN A 192 -26.48 -7.79 23.20
N GLN A 193 -26.07 -6.54 22.91
CA GLN A 193 -26.64 -5.78 21.78
C GLN A 193 -26.31 -6.39 20.41
N GLN A 194 -25.13 -6.98 20.24
CA GLN A 194 -24.78 -7.67 18.99
C GLN A 194 -25.57 -8.98 18.78
N GLN A 195 -25.94 -9.67 19.85
CA GLN A 195 -26.78 -10.86 19.75
C GLN A 195 -28.24 -10.53 19.43
N GLN A 196 -28.76 -9.40 19.92
CA GLN A 196 -30.11 -8.93 19.60
C GLN A 196 -30.24 -8.43 18.15
N ARG A 197 -29.18 -7.88 17.56
CA ARG A 197 -29.15 -7.44 16.14
C ARG A 197 -29.01 -8.57 15.11
N LYS A 198 -28.71 -9.80 15.57
CA LYS A 198 -28.55 -10.99 14.71
C LYS A 198 -29.76 -11.94 14.75
N LYS A 199 -30.79 -11.60 15.53
CA LYS A 199 -32.14 -12.18 15.47
C LYS A 199 -33.04 -11.26 14.66
#